data_AF-A0A947SNQ2-F1
#
_entry.id   AF-A0A947SNQ2-F1
#
_cell.length_a   1.000
_cell.length_b   1.000
_cell.length_c   1.000
_cell.angle_alpha   90.00
_cell.angle_beta   90.00
_cell.angle_gamma   90.00
#
_symmetry.space_group_name_H-M   'P 1'
#
loop_
_entity.id
_entity.type
_entity.pdbx_description
1 polymer ?
#
loop_
_entity_poly.entity_id
_entity_poly.type
_entity_poly.pdbx_seq_one_letter_code
_entity_poly.pdbx_strand_id
1 'polypeptide(L)'
;MPNIKRIILLIGDIAVLYVSLWLMLFIRYGAKFDINTWEQHFKPFTLIYVIWLIVFFIAGLYDISLARNNINFYSTLLRGLTINIGIAITFFYFLPFFGIT
;
A
#
# COMPACT_ATOMS: atom_id res chain seq x y z
N MET A 1 -21.70 -2.54 14.89
CA MET A 1 -22.04 -2.98 13.52
C MET A 1 -20.76 -2.95 12.70
N PRO A 2 -20.39 -4.01 11.95
CA PRO A 2 -19.29 -3.89 11.01
C PRO A 2 -19.77 -2.93 9.94
N ASN A 3 -19.29 -1.68 10.02
CA ASN A 3 -19.73 -0.63 9.12
C ASN A 3 -19.23 -0.99 7.73
N ILE A 4 -20.12 -1.44 6.83
CA ILE A 4 -19.80 -1.83 5.44
C ILE A 4 -18.89 -0.83 4.74
N LYS A 5 -19.00 0.46 5.09
CA LYS A 5 -18.14 1.55 4.63
C LYS A 5 -16.65 1.33 4.94
N ARG A 6 -16.30 0.79 6.12
CA ARG A 6 -14.91 0.45 6.48
C ARG A 6 -14.35 -0.66 5.61
N ILE A 7 -15.18 -1.66 5.32
CA ILE A 7 -14.80 -2.77 4.43
C ILE A 7 -14.59 -2.24 3.00
N ILE A 8 -15.48 -1.35 2.52
CA ILE A 8 -15.31 -0.69 1.22
C ILE A 8 -14.01 0.11 1.16
N LEU A 9 -13.68 0.88 2.21
CA LEU A 9 -12.42 1.63 2.27
C LEU A 9 -11.21 0.70 2.22
N LEU A 10 -11.22 -0.37 3.01
CA LEU A 10 -10.12 -1.34 3.04
C LEU A 10 -9.95 -2.07 1.70
N ILE A 11 -11.06 -2.49 1.07
CA ILE A 11 -11.02 -3.11 -0.26
C ILE A 11 -10.53 -2.10 -1.32
N GLY A 12 -10.97 -0.85 -1.23
CA GLY A 12 -10.51 0.23 -2.08
C GLY A 12 -8.99 0.44 -1.98
N ASP A 13 -8.46 0.51 -0.76
CA ASP A 13 -7.02 0.64 -0.52
C ASP A 13 -6.26 -0.56 -1.10
N ILE A 14 -6.72 -1.79 -0.86
CA ILE A 14 -6.12 -3.00 -1.43
C ILE A 14 -6.08 -2.93 -2.96
N ALA A 15 -7.20 -2.56 -3.59
CA ALA A 15 -7.28 -2.43 -5.04
C ALA A 15 -6.29 -1.37 -5.56
N VAL A 16 -6.23 -0.20 -4.91
CA VAL A 16 -5.29 0.88 -5.27
C VAL A 16 -3.85 0.42 -5.13
N LEU A 17 -3.49 -0.33 -4.08
CA LEU A 17 -2.14 -0.84 -3.86
C LEU A 17 -1.72 -1.81 -4.97
N TYR A 18 -2.56 -2.79 -5.32
CA TYR A 18 -2.25 -3.74 -6.39
C TYR A 18 -2.28 -3.12 -7.79
N VAL A 19 -3.18 -2.17 -8.06
CA VAL A 19 -3.17 -1.39 -9.31
C VAL A 19 -1.88 -0.57 -9.40
N SER A 20 -1.44 0.01 -8.28
CA SER A 20 -0.19 0.77 -8.21
C SER A 20 1.03 -0.12 -8.46
N LEU A 21 1.04 -1.36 -7.93
CA LEU A 21 2.08 -2.35 -8.25
C LEU A 21 2.10 -2.66 -9.74
N TRP A 22 0.93 -2.97 -10.31
CA TRP A 22 0.81 -3.29 -11.72
C TRP A 22 1.29 -2.14 -12.60
N LEU A 23 0.86 -0.91 -12.31
CA LEU A 23 1.31 0.30 -13.00
C LEU A 23 2.82 0.50 -12.86
N MET A 24 3.38 0.33 -11.66
CA MET A 24 4.83 0.42 -11.44
C MET A 24 5.58 -0.59 -12.31
N LEU A 25 5.15 -1.85 -12.34
CA LEU A 25 5.79 -2.89 -13.13
C LEU A 25 5.65 -2.63 -14.63
N PHE A 26 4.48 -2.17 -15.07
CA PHE A 26 4.25 -1.80 -16.46
C PHE A 26 5.14 -0.63 -16.88
N ILE A 27 5.24 0.43 -16.07
CA ILE A 27 6.10 1.59 -16.35
C ILE A 27 7.59 1.19 -16.30
N ARG A 28 8.00 0.35 -15.34
CA ARG A 28 9.40 -0.04 -15.13
C ARG A 28 9.91 -1.02 -16.19
N TYR A 29 9.13 -2.05 -16.52
CA TYR A 29 9.57 -3.13 -17.41
C TYR A 29 9.02 -2.99 -18.84
N GLY A 30 7.98 -2.20 -19.07
CA GLY A 30 7.41 -1.94 -20.40
C GLY A 30 7.07 -3.24 -21.14
N ALA A 31 7.60 -3.40 -22.35
CA ALA A 31 7.41 -4.60 -23.18
C ALA A 31 8.03 -5.89 -22.60
N LYS A 32 8.87 -5.80 -21.56
CA LYS A 32 9.44 -6.96 -20.84
C LYS A 32 8.60 -7.35 -19.61
N PHE A 33 7.43 -6.75 -19.43
CA PHE A 33 6.50 -7.15 -18.40
C PHE A 33 5.97 -8.57 -18.72
N ASP A 34 6.34 -9.53 -17.88
CA ASP A 34 5.94 -10.93 -17.98
C ASP A 34 5.46 -11.44 -16.60
N ILE A 35 4.76 -12.57 -16.59
CA ILE A 35 4.20 -13.21 -15.41
C ILE A 35 5.27 -13.49 -14.35
N ASN A 36 6.48 -13.84 -14.78
CA ASN A 36 7.62 -14.09 -13.89
C ASN A 36 7.99 -12.83 -13.08
N THR A 37 8.04 -11.67 -13.75
CA THR A 37 8.33 -10.39 -13.10
C THR A 37 7.22 -10.02 -12.12
N TRP A 38 5.96 -10.29 -12.47
CA TRP A 38 4.83 -10.10 -11.55
C TRP A 38 4.97 -10.96 -10.30
N GLU A 39 5.19 -12.27 -10.43
CA GLU A 39 5.29 -13.19 -9.29
C GLU A 39 6.44 -12.85 -8.34
N GLN A 40 7.58 -12.39 -8.88
CA GLN A 40 8.74 -11.97 -8.09
C GLN A 40 8.44 -10.76 -7.21
N HIS A 41 7.63 -9.80 -7.68
CA HIS A 41 7.29 -8.60 -6.91
C HIS A 41 6.02 -8.79 -6.09
N PHE A 42 5.11 -9.69 -6.49
CA PHE A 42 3.84 -9.91 -5.80
C PHE A 42 4.03 -10.27 -4.33
N LYS A 43 4.83 -11.30 -4.03
CA LYS A 43 5.05 -11.77 -2.64
C LYS A 43 5.61 -10.68 -1.69
N PRO A 44 6.72 -10.00 -1.99
CA PRO A 44 7.25 -8.98 -1.08
C PRO A 44 6.33 -7.77 -0.95
N PHE A 45 5.66 -7.35 -2.03
CA PHE A 45 4.71 -6.24 -1.96
C PHE A 45 3.43 -6.61 -1.20
N THR A 46 2.91 -7.84 -1.31
CA THR A 46 1.80 -8.28 -0.47
C THR A 46 2.16 -8.20 1.02
N LEU A 47 3.39 -8.59 1.40
CA LEU A 47 3.84 -8.49 2.79
C LEU A 47 3.90 -7.03 3.27
N ILE A 48 4.45 -6.11 2.46
CA ILE A 48 4.52 -4.69 2.83
C ILE A 48 3.14 -4.05 2.88
N TYR A 49 2.22 -4.45 2.00
CA TYR A 49 0.84 -3.94 1.99
C TYR A 49 0.07 -4.31 3.25
N VAL A 50 0.27 -5.50 3.80
CA VAL A 50 -0.33 -5.85 5.10
C VAL A 50 0.13 -4.88 6.19
N ILE A 51 1.43 -4.57 6.23
CA ILE A 51 1.97 -3.60 7.19
C ILE A 51 1.39 -2.21 6.96
N TRP A 52 1.28 -1.77 5.70
CA TRP A 52 0.71 -0.47 5.35
C TRP A 52 -0.76 -0.35 5.78
N LEU A 53 -1.57 -1.39 5.57
CA LEU A 53 -2.97 -1.42 6.01
C LEU A 53 -3.08 -1.37 7.54
N ILE A 54 -2.16 -2.02 8.27
CA ILE A 54 -2.08 -1.91 9.73
C ILE A 54 -1.76 -0.47 10.15
N VAL A 55 -0.81 0.19 9.48
CA VAL A 55 -0.49 1.61 9.74
C VAL A 55 -1.71 2.49 9.49
N PHE A 56 -2.44 2.29 8.38
CA PHE A 56 -3.67 3.03 8.10
C PHE A 56 -4.76 2.78 9.13
N PHE A 57 -4.86 1.55 9.62
CA PHE A 57 -5.79 1.18 10.69
C PHE A 57 -5.47 1.87 12.00
N ILE A 58 -4.21 1.85 12.44
CA ILE A 58 -3.76 2.52 13.67
C ILE A 58 -3.89 4.04 13.54
N ALA A 59 -3.63 4.60 12.35
CA ALA A 59 -3.81 6.02 12.07
C ALA A 59 -5.28 6.47 12.07
N GLY A 60 -6.23 5.52 12.11
CA GLY A 60 -7.66 5.83 12.13
C GLY A 60 -8.23 6.24 10.78
N LEU A 61 -7.55 5.94 9.66
CA LEU A 61 -8.02 6.28 8.31
C LEU A 61 -9.32 5.56 7.92
N TYR A 62 -9.63 4.44 8.59
CA TYR A 62 -10.91 3.72 8.43
C TYR A 62 -12.02 4.26 9.33
N ASP A 63 -11.82 5.36 10.06
CA ASP A 63 -12.93 5.95 10.79
C ASP A 63 -13.81 6.83 9.90
N ILE A 64 -15.09 6.46 9.81
CA ILE A 64 -16.07 7.12 8.93
C ILE A 64 -16.36 8.55 9.41
N SER A 65 -16.14 8.82 10.71
CA SER A 65 -16.24 10.16 11.28
C SER A 65 -15.18 11.12 10.72
N LEU A 66 -13.98 10.57 10.41
CA LEU A 66 -12.83 11.29 9.87
C LEU A 66 -12.79 11.28 8.34
N ALA A 67 -13.50 10.35 7.68
CA ALA A 67 -13.61 10.26 6.23
C ALA A 67 -14.38 11.43 5.57
N ARG A 68 -14.81 12.43 6.35
CA ARG A 68 -15.32 13.69 5.82
C ARG A 68 -14.12 14.48 5.29
N ASN A 69 -14.12 14.77 3.98
CA ASN A 69 -13.07 15.49 3.23
C ASN A 69 -12.61 16.78 3.94
N ASN A 70 -11.70 16.64 4.90
CA ASN A 70 -11.25 17.68 5.81
C ASN A 70 -9.72 17.69 5.83
N ILE A 71 -9.12 18.84 6.10
CA ILE A 71 -7.67 19.03 6.16
C ILE A 71 -7.00 18.02 7.11
N ASN A 72 -7.69 17.66 8.21
CA ASN A 72 -7.21 16.69 9.18
C ASN A 72 -7.10 15.27 8.59
N PHE A 73 -7.99 14.89 7.68
CA PHE A 73 -7.92 13.60 6.99
C PHE A 73 -6.67 13.52 6.10
N TYR A 74 -6.43 14.55 5.28
CA TYR A 74 -5.24 14.61 4.43
C TYR A 74 -3.95 14.64 5.25
N SER A 75 -3.94 15.36 6.38
CA SER A 75 -2.80 15.38 7.31
C SER A 75 -2.50 13.98 7.87
N THR A 76 -3.53 13.26 8.33
CA THR A 76 -3.39 11.88 8.81
C THR A 76 -2.94 10.93 7.70
N LEU A 77 -3.49 11.08 6.50
CA LEU A 77 -3.12 10.29 5.33
C LEU A 77 -1.65 10.50 4.96
N LEU A 78 -1.21 11.75 4.83
CA LEU A 78 0.18 12.08 4.52
C LEU A 78 1.13 11.54 5.58
N ARG A 79 0.79 11.69 6.87
CA ARG A 79 1.59 11.12 7.97
C ARG A 79 1.70 9.60 7.87
N GLY A 80 0.58 8.92 7.59
CA GLY A 80 0.56 7.47 7.38
C GLY A 80 1.41 7.06 6.18
N LEU A 81 1.31 7.80 5.06
CA LEU A 81 2.12 7.58 3.87
C LEU A 81 3.63 7.79 4.14
N THR A 82 4.02 8.83 4.88
CA THR A 82 5.43 9.04 5.25
C THR A 82 5.98 7.87 6.06
N ILE A 83 5.21 7.36 7.03
CA ILE A 83 5.58 6.17 7.80
C ILE A 83 5.72 4.96 6.87
N ASN A 84 4.72 4.73 6.02
CA ASN A 84 4.70 3.62 5.06
C ASN A 84 5.87 3.65 4.07
N ILE A 85 6.25 4.83 3.58
CA ILE A 85 7.45 5.03 2.76
C ILE A 85 8.71 4.65 3.55
N GLY A 86 8.85 5.11 4.80
CA GLY A 86 9.98 4.76 5.66
C GLY A 86 10.07 3.25 5.91
N ILE A 87 8.93 2.59 6.16
CA ILE A 87 8.84 1.14 6.32
C ILE A 87 9.24 0.44 5.03
N ALA A 88 8.74 0.87 3.87
CA ALA A 88 9.06 0.27 2.58
C ALA A 88 10.56 0.41 2.24
N ILE A 89 11.14 1.61 2.42
CA ILE A 89 12.58 1.83 2.23
C ILE A 89 13.37 0.88 3.14
N THR A 90 13.01 0.82 4.43
CA THR A 90 13.70 -0.06 5.38
C THR A 90 13.58 -1.52 4.95
N PHE A 91 12.39 -1.96 4.58
CA PHE A 91 12.12 -3.33 4.17
C PHE A 91 12.90 -3.71 2.91
N PHE A 92 12.82 -2.92 1.83
CA PHE A 92 13.44 -3.26 0.56
C PHE A 92 14.97 -3.06 0.54
N TYR A 93 15.52 -2.11 1.30
CA TYR A 93 16.96 -1.86 1.31
C TYR A 93 17.72 -2.68 2.37
N PHE A 94 17.11 -3.03 3.50
CA PHE A 94 17.80 -3.77 4.58
C PHE A 94 17.54 -5.29 4.55
N LEU A 95 16.58 -5.77 3.75
CA LEU A 95 16.38 -7.21 3.53
C LEU A 95 16.87 -7.58 2.11
N PRO A 96 18.17 -7.92 1.94
CA PRO A 96 18.73 -8.33 0.65
C PRO A 96 18.23 -9.72 0.19
N PHE A 97 17.14 -10.22 0.77
CA PHE A 97 16.62 -11.57 0.52
C PHE A 97 15.92 -11.70 -0.83
N PHE A 98 15.42 -10.59 -1.40
CA PHE A 98 14.58 -10.64 -2.59
C PHE A 98 15.33 -10.44 -3.91
N GLY A 99 16.59 -9.98 -3.92
CA GLY A 99 17.39 -9.84 -5.15
C GLY A 99 16.82 -8.90 -6.22
N ILE A 100 15.75 -8.16 -5.90
CA ILE A 100 15.09 -7.16 -6.74
C ILE A 100 15.59 -5.79 -6.32
N THR A 101 16.76 -5.41 -6.80
CA THR A 101 17.19 -4.00 -6.83
C THR A 101 17.45 -3.64 -8.28
#